data_AF-A0A395GNM1-F1
#
_entry.id   AF-A0A395GNM1-F1
#
_cell.length_a   1.000
_cell.length_b   1.000
_cell.length_c   1.000
_cell.angle_alpha   90.00
_cell.angle_beta   90.00
_cell.angle_gamma   90.00
#
_symmetry.space_group_name_H-M   'P 1'
#
loop_
_entity.id
_entity.type
_entity.pdbx_description
1 polymer ?
#
loop_
_entity_poly.entity_id
_entity_poly.type
_entity_poly.pdbx_seq_one_letter_code
_entity_poly.pdbx_strand_id
1 'polypeptide(L)' 'ASGEKDNSSEGIQNGITHAFVVQFPTAEDRDYYVKQDPAHQAFVKSLDGIIEKAQVIDLL' A
#
# COMPACT_ATOMS: atom_id res chain seq x y z
N ALA A 1 10.34 0.52 1.22
CA ALA A 1 9.03 1.09 1.61
C ALA A 1 9.18 1.72 2.99
N SER A 2 8.50 2.83 3.25
CA SER A 2 8.28 3.36 4.59
C SER A 2 6.80 3.19 4.95
N GLY A 3 6.50 2.93 6.21
CA GLY A 3 5.13 2.77 6.70
C GLY A 3 4.98 3.41 8.06
N GLU A 4 3.92 4.19 8.24
CA GLU A 4 3.65 4.92 9.49
C GLU A 4 2.18 4.81 9.86
N LYS A 5 1.92 4.88 11.17
CA LYS A 5 0.57 4.99 11.71
C LYS A 5 0.05 6.41 11.49
N ASP A 6 -1.21 6.55 11.06
CA ASP A 6 -1.85 7.85 10.99
C ASP A 6 -1.89 8.52 12.37
N ASN A 7 -1.58 9.82 12.38
CA ASN A 7 -1.61 10.64 13.58
C ASN A 7 -2.26 12.01 13.32
N SER A 8 -3.11 12.12 12.30
CA SER A 8 -3.81 13.38 12.02
C SER A 8 -4.90 13.62 13.06
N SER A 9 -4.99 14.86 13.55
CA SER A 9 -6.04 15.30 14.48
C SER A 9 -7.33 15.71 13.77
N GLU A 10 -7.37 15.69 12.43
CA GLU A 10 -8.48 16.23 11.65
C GLU A 10 -9.69 15.30 11.59
N GLY A 11 -9.52 14.01 11.87
CA GLY A 11 -10.62 13.04 11.93
C GLY A 11 -11.20 12.63 10.56
N ILE A 12 -10.51 12.96 9.46
CA ILE A 12 -10.96 12.73 8.08
C ILE A 12 -10.31 11.50 7.41
N GLN A 13 -9.70 10.60 8.18
CA GLN A 13 -8.96 9.44 7.69
C GLN A 13 -9.82 8.38 6.99
N ASN A 14 -11.14 8.44 7.16
CA ASN A 14 -12.09 7.53 6.51
C ASN A 14 -11.77 6.04 6.76
N GLY A 15 -11.38 5.70 7.99
CA GLY A 15 -11.06 4.34 8.44
C GLY A 15 -9.63 3.87 8.14
N ILE A 16 -8.81 4.65 7.44
CA ILE A 16 -7.40 4.33 7.23
C ILE A 16 -6.61 4.64 8.51
N THR A 17 -5.81 3.67 8.97
CA THR A 17 -5.04 3.79 10.22
C THR A 17 -3.53 3.81 10.02
N HIS A 18 -3.05 3.36 8.85
CA HIS A 18 -1.65 3.30 8.48
C HIS A 18 -1.51 3.65 7.02
N ALA A 19 -0.39 4.26 6.65
CA ALA A 19 -0.03 4.56 5.28
C ALA A 19 1.35 3.99 4.97
N PHE A 20 1.53 3.51 3.75
CA PHE A 20 2.80 2.99 3.24
C PHE A 20 3.17 3.74 1.96
N VAL A 21 4.44 4.11 1.84
CA VAL A 21 5.02 4.70 0.64
C VAL A 21 6.06 3.76 0.07
N VAL A 22 5.87 3.40 -1.20
CA VAL A 22 6.82 2.62 -1.99
C VAL A 22 7.25 3.46 -3.17
N GLN A 23 8.56 3.62 -3.34
CA GLN A 23 9.13 4.38 -4.45
C GLN A 23 9.69 3.39 -5.46
N PHE A 24 9.42 3.66 -6.74
CA PHE A 24 9.93 2.88 -7.86
C PHE A 24 10.75 3.79 -8.77
N PRO A 25 11.88 3.31 -9.33
CA PRO A 25 12.66 4.10 -10.28
C PRO A 25 11.89 4.41 -11.56
N THR A 26 11.00 3.50 -11.98
CA THR A 26 10.21 3.61 -13.21
C THR A 26 8.79 3.09 -13.02
N ALA A 27 7.92 3.43 -13.97
CA ALA A 27 6.56 2.90 -14.03
C ALA A 27 6.56 1.38 -14.27
N GLU A 28 7.52 0.88 -15.05
CA GLU A 28 7.72 -0.52 -15.37
C GLU A 28 8.10 -1.34 -14.13
N ASP A 29 8.96 -0.80 -13.26
CA ASP A 29 9.32 -1.45 -11.99
C ASP A 29 8.11 -1.59 -11.06
N ARG A 30 7.29 -0.52 -10.96
CA ARG A 30 6.01 -0.52 -10.22
C ARG A 30 5.04 -1.54 -10.80
N ASP A 31 4.91 -1.59 -12.11
CA ASP A 31 4.02 -2.53 -12.80
C ASP A 31 4.45 -3.98 -12.62
N TYR A 32 5.76 -4.27 -12.68
CA TYR A 32 6.28 -5.59 -12.36
C TYR A 32 5.98 -5.97 -10.91
N TYR A 33 6.29 -5.10 -9.94
CA TYR A 33 6.02 -5.34 -8.53
C TYR A 33 4.55 -5.66 -8.25
N VAL A 34 3.63 -4.86 -8.81
CA VAL A 34 2.20 -5.03 -8.59
C VAL A 34 1.63 -6.25 -9.32
N LYS A 35 2.03 -6.51 -10.56
CA LYS A 35 1.34 -7.48 -11.44
C LYS A 35 2.04 -8.84 -11.53
N GLN A 36 3.35 -8.89 -11.34
CA GLN A 36 4.17 -10.05 -11.70
C GLN A 36 5.00 -10.59 -10.54
N ASP A 37 5.44 -9.75 -9.60
CA ASP A 37 6.29 -10.19 -8.50
C ASP A 37 5.58 -11.21 -7.59
N PRO A 38 6.02 -12.49 -7.56
CA PRO A 38 5.38 -13.52 -6.75
C PRO A 38 5.48 -13.23 -5.25
N ALA A 39 6.49 -12.48 -4.79
CA ALA A 39 6.62 -12.10 -3.39
C ALA A 39 5.52 -11.11 -2.98
N HIS A 40 5.27 -10.08 -3.81
CA HIS A 40 4.16 -9.16 -3.61
C HIS A 40 2.81 -9.89 -3.64
N GLN A 41 2.59 -10.79 -4.60
CA GLN A 41 1.34 -11.56 -4.69
C GLN A 41 1.10 -12.44 -3.46
N ALA A 42 2.15 -13.08 -2.94
CA ALA A 42 2.06 -13.87 -1.72
C ALA A 42 1.74 -12.99 -0.49
N PHE A 43 2.35 -11.81 -0.41
CA PHE A 43 2.10 -10.84 0.65
C PHE A 43 0.64 -10.36 0.65
N VAL A 44 0.10 -9.92 -0.50
CA VAL A 44 -1.31 -9.50 -0.60
C VAL A 44 -2.26 -10.62 -0.16
N LYS A 45 -1.99 -11.87 -0.55
CA LYS A 45 -2.81 -13.03 -0.11
C LYS A 45 -2.72 -13.27 1.39
N SER A 46 -1.57 -13.05 2.02
CA SER A 46 -1.40 -13.24 3.47
C SER A 46 -2.21 -12.25 4.32
N LEU A 47 -2.72 -11.17 3.71
CA LEU A 47 -3.50 -10.14 4.38
C LEU A 47 -5.02 -10.39 4.31
N ASP A 48 -5.45 -11.46 3.64
CA ASP A 48 -6.86 -11.81 3.51
C ASP A 48 -7.51 -12.03 4.90
N GLY A 49 -8.66 -11.39 5.12
CA GLY A 49 -9.34 -11.38 6.41
C GLY A 49 -8.68 -10.53 7.52
N ILE A 50 -7.53 -9.90 7.27
CA ILE A 50 -6.85 -9.01 8.23
C ILE A 50 -7.14 -7.54 7.93
N ILE A 51 -7.13 -7.16 6.65
CA ILE A 51 -7.34 -5.77 6.22
C ILE A 51 -8.81 -5.54 5.91
N GLU A 52 -9.44 -4.64 6.67
CA GLU A 52 -10.84 -4.24 6.44
C GLU A 52 -10.99 -3.33 5.20
N LYS A 53 -10.04 -2.41 5.00
CA LYS A 53 -10.07 -1.42 3.92
C LYS A 53 -8.66 -1.07 3.44
N ALA A 54 -8.49 -1.00 2.12
CA ALA A 54 -7.27 -0.52 1.48
C ALA A 54 -7.60 0.57 0.45
N GLN A 55 -6.72 1.57 0.35
CA GLN A 55 -6.75 2.58 -0.70
C GLN A 55 -5.34 2.72 -1.29
N VAL A 56 -5.25 2.70 -2.62
CA VAL A 56 -3.98 2.79 -3.35
C VAL A 56 -4.01 4.05 -4.21
N ILE A 57 -2.94 4.83 -4.16
CA ILE A 57 -2.77 6.06 -4.91
C ILE A 57 -1.37 6.04 -5.51
N ASP A 58 -1.30 6.14 -6.84
CA ASP A 58 -0.03 6.26 -7.56
C ASP A 58 0.25 7.73 -7.85
N LEU A 59 1.46 8.18 -7.53
CA LEU A 59 1.94 9.55 -7.76
C LEU A 59 3.00 9.54 -8.86
N LEU A 60 2.99 10.58 -9.71
CA LEU A 60 3.96 10.78 -10.79
C LEU A 60 5.24 11.47 -10.30
#